data_AF-A0A7Z8Y929-F1
#
_entry.id   AF-A0A7Z8Y929-F1
#
_cell.length_a   1.000
_cell.length_b   1.000
_cell.length_c   1.000
_cell.angle_alpha   90.00
_cell.angle_beta   90.00
_cell.angle_gamma   90.00
#
_symmetry.space_group_name_H-M   'P 1'
#
loop_
_entity.id
_entity.type
_entity.pdbx_description
1 polymer ?
#
loop_
_entity_poly.entity_id
_entity_poly.type
_entity_poly.pdbx_seq_one_letter_code
_entity_poly.pdbx_strand_id
1 'polypeptide(L)'
;MFSTVRIIGAGLLGASLGLRLQLSGSQIDLEDASPVAVALARDLGAGQVAGPDSATPELVIVAVPPDVTAQLVCQALDRFPQALVIDVASVKEKIAEQVADHPQAARYLGCHPMAGRERSGAIAADADLFEGRPWVICPRPENRKEDISRIQNLAIEVGSVPRIMPAAEHDEAVALVSHVPQLASSLVAGALRDASEDQLALAGQGLRDTTRIAHSDASLWASIAAGNCARIAPIMRQISAEAATLAQAMEASTDDPVTGPAALAVAKVVAAGNEGVNRIPGKHGGAPRRYATVTVLVPDKPGQLGRLFGDAGEIGVNIEDLRMEHSLNQKVGRVDLSVVPARADFLAHGLEARGWQVILEEGTQ
;
A
#
# COMPACT_ATOMS: atom_id res chain seq x y z
N MET A 1 21.17 -6.97 -13.92
CA MET A 1 20.08 -7.14 -14.90
C MET A 1 20.01 -8.62 -15.25
N PHE A 2 18.81 -9.20 -15.21
CA PHE A 2 18.59 -10.60 -15.56
C PHE A 2 18.12 -10.68 -17.01
N SER A 3 18.76 -11.51 -17.83
CA SER A 3 18.46 -11.56 -19.27
C SER A 3 17.17 -12.32 -19.56
N THR A 4 16.95 -13.43 -18.85
CA THR A 4 15.78 -14.32 -18.98
C THR A 4 15.10 -14.46 -17.62
N VAL A 5 13.81 -14.12 -17.57
CA VAL A 5 13.01 -14.16 -16.34
C VAL A 5 11.75 -14.98 -16.57
N ARG A 6 11.50 -15.94 -15.68
CA ARG A 6 10.24 -16.66 -15.59
C ARG A 6 9.38 -16.03 -14.50
N ILE A 7 8.14 -15.67 -14.80
CA ILE A 7 7.17 -15.19 -13.82
C ILE A 7 6.07 -16.23 -13.68
N ILE A 8 5.91 -16.80 -12.48
CA ILE A 8 4.85 -17.74 -12.11
C ILE A 8 3.79 -16.94 -11.34
N GLY A 9 2.61 -16.77 -11.92
CA GLY A 9 1.55 -15.86 -11.47
C GLY A 9 1.52 -14.59 -12.33
N ALA A 10 0.49 -14.45 -13.15
CA ALA A 10 0.29 -13.35 -14.09
C ALA A 10 -0.81 -12.37 -13.59
N GLY A 11 -0.95 -12.24 -12.27
CA GLY A 11 -1.83 -11.25 -11.64
C GLY A 11 -1.27 -9.82 -11.68
N LEU A 12 -1.75 -8.95 -10.78
CA LEU A 12 -1.33 -7.55 -10.69
C LEU A 12 0.21 -7.41 -10.62
N LEU A 13 0.84 -8.06 -9.63
CA LEU A 13 2.28 -7.93 -9.39
C LEU A 13 3.11 -8.56 -10.51
N GLY A 14 2.77 -9.79 -10.90
CA GLY A 14 3.51 -10.52 -11.93
C GLY A 14 3.44 -9.84 -13.29
N ALA A 15 2.26 -9.40 -13.72
CA ALA A 15 2.13 -8.67 -14.98
C ALA A 15 2.84 -7.31 -14.93
N SER A 16 2.78 -6.59 -13.80
CA SER A 16 3.49 -5.31 -13.64
C SER A 16 5.02 -5.49 -13.70
N LEU A 17 5.55 -6.54 -13.08
CA LEU A 17 6.97 -6.89 -13.19
C LEU A 17 7.35 -7.24 -14.61
N GLY A 18 6.51 -8.03 -15.29
CA GLY A 18 6.71 -8.37 -16.69
C GLY A 18 6.80 -7.14 -17.59
N LEU A 19 5.83 -6.22 -17.46
CA LEU A 19 5.82 -4.94 -18.18
C LEU A 19 7.10 -4.13 -17.94
N ARG A 20 7.47 -3.95 -16.66
CA ARG A 20 8.64 -3.15 -16.28
C ARG A 20 9.95 -3.76 -16.78
N LEU A 21 10.12 -5.08 -16.64
CA LEU A 21 11.35 -5.77 -17.03
C LEU A 21 11.49 -5.91 -18.55
N GLN A 22 10.39 -6.00 -19.30
CA GLN A 22 10.46 -5.89 -20.77
C GLN A 22 11.02 -4.54 -21.22
N LEU A 23 10.62 -3.44 -20.57
CA LEU A 23 11.16 -2.10 -20.87
C LEU A 23 12.67 -2.00 -20.58
N SER A 24 13.17 -2.78 -19.63
CA SER A 24 14.60 -2.91 -19.33
C SER A 24 15.36 -3.85 -20.28
N GLY A 25 14.66 -4.54 -21.20
CA GLY A 25 15.27 -5.44 -22.19
C GLY A 25 15.34 -6.92 -21.78
N SER A 26 14.72 -7.31 -20.67
CA SER A 26 14.63 -8.72 -20.26
C SER A 26 13.64 -9.51 -21.11
N GLN A 27 13.97 -10.76 -21.41
CA GLN A 27 13.03 -11.73 -21.98
C GLN A 27 12.16 -12.33 -20.87
N ILE A 28 10.84 -12.15 -20.97
CA ILE A 28 9.89 -12.58 -19.95
C ILE A 28 9.01 -13.71 -20.46
N ASP A 29 9.07 -14.84 -19.76
CA ASP A 29 8.12 -15.95 -19.90
C ASP A 29 7.13 -15.93 -18.73
N LEU A 30 5.84 -16.01 -19.05
CA LEU A 30 4.72 -15.98 -18.11
C LEU A 30 4.10 -17.37 -17.96
N GLU A 31 3.81 -17.75 -16.73
CA GLU A 31 3.13 -18.99 -16.36
C GLU A 31 2.04 -18.67 -15.35
N ASP A 32 0.82 -19.16 -15.54
CA ASP A 32 -0.28 -18.99 -14.58
C ASP A 32 -1.18 -20.23 -14.61
N ALA A 33 -1.82 -20.54 -13.48
CA ALA A 33 -2.79 -21.62 -13.42
C ALA A 33 -4.05 -21.33 -14.26
N SER A 34 -4.35 -20.05 -14.51
CA SER A 34 -5.42 -19.58 -15.37
C SER A 34 -4.88 -19.24 -16.78
N PRO A 35 -5.24 -20.02 -17.81
CA PRO A 35 -4.89 -19.73 -19.19
C PRO A 35 -5.39 -18.35 -19.66
N VAL A 36 -6.50 -17.89 -19.10
CA VAL A 36 -7.08 -16.57 -19.40
C VAL A 36 -6.22 -15.46 -18.81
N ALA A 37 -5.72 -15.62 -17.58
CA ALA A 37 -4.88 -14.60 -16.92
C ALA A 37 -3.54 -14.43 -17.66
N VAL A 38 -2.88 -15.54 -18.02
CA VAL A 38 -1.60 -15.48 -18.74
C VAL A 38 -1.75 -14.93 -20.15
N ALA A 39 -2.84 -15.28 -20.86
CA ALA A 39 -3.14 -14.72 -22.18
C ALA A 39 -3.39 -13.21 -22.10
N LEU A 40 -4.16 -12.76 -21.11
CA LEU A 40 -4.40 -11.33 -20.89
C LEU A 40 -3.10 -10.57 -20.57
N ALA A 41 -2.25 -11.10 -19.69
CA ALA A 41 -0.97 -10.48 -19.36
C ALA A 41 -0.04 -10.39 -20.58
N ARG A 42 0.00 -11.42 -21.43
CA ARG A 42 0.70 -11.38 -22.72
C ARG A 42 0.13 -10.27 -23.62
N ASP A 43 -1.19 -10.19 -23.76
CA ASP A 43 -1.84 -9.20 -24.63
C ASP A 43 -1.62 -7.76 -24.16
N LEU A 44 -1.41 -7.56 -22.85
CA LEU A 44 -1.00 -6.29 -22.27
C LEU A 44 0.50 -5.98 -22.47
N GLY A 45 1.29 -6.93 -22.96
CA GLY A 45 2.72 -6.77 -23.19
C GLY A 45 3.61 -7.14 -22.00
N ALA A 46 3.11 -7.90 -21.02
CA ALA A 46 3.92 -8.27 -19.86
C ALA A 46 4.97 -9.37 -20.14
N GLY A 47 4.93 -10.02 -21.30
CA GLY A 47 5.75 -11.20 -21.58
C GLY A 47 5.15 -12.10 -22.65
N GLN A 48 5.81 -13.23 -22.90
CA GLN A 48 5.28 -14.32 -23.71
C GLN A 48 4.76 -15.43 -22.80
N VAL A 49 3.78 -16.22 -23.26
CA VAL A 49 3.34 -17.41 -22.52
C VAL A 49 4.45 -18.45 -22.59
N ALA A 50 4.85 -18.99 -21.44
CA ALA A 50 5.89 -20.00 -21.36
C ALA A 50 5.53 -21.24 -22.20
N GLY A 51 6.46 -21.71 -23.01
CA GLY A 51 6.30 -22.87 -23.89
C GLY A 51 7.49 -23.84 -23.81
N PRO A 52 7.46 -24.94 -24.60
CA PRO A 52 8.55 -25.90 -24.68
C PRO A 52 9.89 -25.28 -25.11
N ASP A 53 9.83 -24.24 -25.95
CA ASP A 53 11.00 -23.56 -26.50
C ASP A 53 11.44 -22.33 -25.67
N SER A 54 10.80 -22.09 -24.52
CA SER A 54 11.17 -21.00 -23.61
C SER A 54 12.61 -21.18 -23.11
N ALA A 55 13.36 -20.08 -23.06
CA ALA A 55 14.73 -20.09 -22.58
C ALA A 55 14.81 -20.49 -21.10
N THR A 56 15.92 -21.12 -20.70
CA THR A 56 16.18 -21.38 -19.28
C THR A 56 16.32 -20.04 -18.54
N PRO A 57 15.51 -19.79 -17.50
CA PRO A 57 15.55 -18.52 -16.79
C PRO A 57 16.79 -18.39 -15.90
N GLU A 58 17.34 -17.18 -15.81
CA GLU A 58 18.30 -16.80 -14.78
C GLU A 58 17.62 -16.46 -13.45
N LEU A 59 16.37 -15.99 -13.53
CA LEU A 59 15.52 -15.61 -12.40
C LEU A 59 14.11 -16.20 -12.55
N VAL A 60 13.58 -16.78 -11.48
CA VAL A 60 12.16 -17.12 -11.35
C VAL A 60 11.54 -16.22 -10.29
N ILE A 61 10.44 -15.56 -10.65
CA ILE A 61 9.63 -14.74 -9.75
C ILE A 61 8.30 -15.45 -9.52
N VAL A 62 8.02 -15.80 -8.27
CA VAL A 62 6.76 -16.41 -7.84
C VAL A 62 5.82 -15.32 -7.31
N ALA A 63 4.84 -14.93 -8.12
CA ALA A 63 3.90 -13.83 -7.91
C ALA A 63 2.46 -14.35 -7.72
N VAL A 64 2.29 -15.24 -6.75
CA VAL A 64 1.04 -15.94 -6.40
C VAL A 64 0.62 -15.65 -4.96
N PRO A 65 -0.62 -15.97 -4.57
CA PRO A 65 -1.07 -15.82 -3.19
C PRO A 65 -0.21 -16.64 -2.18
N PRO A 66 -0.01 -16.12 -0.95
CA PRO A 66 0.86 -16.73 0.06
C PRO A 66 0.63 -18.22 0.38
N ASP A 67 -0.58 -18.73 0.23
CA ASP A 67 -0.96 -20.10 0.57
C ASP A 67 -0.38 -21.16 -0.38
N VAL A 68 -0.05 -20.78 -1.62
CA VAL A 68 0.57 -21.68 -2.62
C VAL A 68 2.03 -21.32 -2.95
N THR A 69 2.54 -20.20 -2.42
CA THR A 69 3.86 -19.68 -2.76
C THR A 69 5.00 -20.65 -2.46
N ALA A 70 5.08 -21.21 -1.25
CA ALA A 70 6.19 -22.09 -0.88
C ALA A 70 6.27 -23.34 -1.77
N GLN A 71 5.12 -23.93 -2.09
CA GLN A 71 5.04 -25.08 -2.99
C GLN A 71 5.61 -24.73 -4.38
N LEU A 72 5.20 -23.59 -4.94
CA LEU A 72 5.65 -23.14 -6.25
C LEU A 72 7.13 -22.71 -6.25
N VAL A 73 7.63 -22.17 -5.14
CA VAL A 73 9.06 -21.92 -4.94
C VAL A 73 9.86 -23.21 -4.98
N CYS A 74 9.45 -24.25 -4.23
CA CYS A 74 10.14 -25.56 -4.24
C CYS A 74 10.12 -26.17 -5.65
N GLN A 75 8.97 -26.17 -6.32
CA GLN A 75 8.85 -26.65 -7.71
C GLN A 75 9.75 -25.87 -8.68
N ALA A 76 9.87 -24.55 -8.51
CA ALA A 76 10.78 -23.74 -9.31
C ALA A 76 12.25 -24.07 -9.05
N LEU A 77 12.62 -24.31 -7.78
CA LEU A 77 13.99 -24.71 -7.41
C LEU A 77 14.40 -26.04 -8.05
N ASP A 78 13.47 -27.00 -8.13
CA ASP A 78 13.69 -28.29 -8.80
C ASP A 78 13.73 -28.16 -10.32
N ARG A 79 12.77 -27.43 -10.90
CA ARG A 79 12.62 -27.29 -12.36
C ARG A 79 13.75 -26.48 -12.98
N PHE A 80 14.29 -25.49 -12.27
CA PHE A 80 15.31 -24.57 -12.77
C PHE A 80 16.52 -24.56 -11.84
N PRO A 81 17.42 -25.57 -11.91
CA PRO A 81 18.49 -25.79 -10.94
C PRO A 81 19.56 -24.70 -10.91
N GLN A 82 19.61 -23.82 -11.92
CA GLN A 82 20.59 -22.72 -12.02
C GLN A 82 19.97 -21.34 -11.78
N ALA A 83 18.64 -21.24 -11.72
CA ALA A 83 17.96 -19.96 -11.55
C ALA A 83 18.01 -19.47 -10.10
N LEU A 84 18.07 -18.15 -9.91
CA LEU A 84 17.70 -17.57 -8.64
C LEU A 84 16.17 -17.58 -8.52
N VAL A 85 15.62 -17.85 -7.33
CA VAL A 85 14.17 -17.87 -7.12
C VAL A 85 13.79 -16.83 -6.08
N ILE A 86 12.80 -16.00 -6.39
CA ILE A 86 12.21 -15.07 -5.44
C ILE A 86 10.69 -15.24 -5.42
N ASP A 87 10.06 -14.89 -4.31
CA ASP A 87 8.62 -14.64 -4.26
C ASP A 87 8.35 -13.15 -4.03
N VAL A 88 7.12 -12.71 -4.27
CA VAL A 88 6.66 -11.33 -3.99
C VAL A 88 5.42 -11.30 -3.09
N ALA A 89 5.18 -12.36 -2.30
CA ALA A 89 3.99 -12.47 -1.46
C ALA A 89 4.02 -11.49 -0.27
N SER A 90 2.87 -11.23 0.35
CA SER A 90 2.76 -10.25 1.44
C SER A 90 3.18 -10.76 2.83
N VAL A 91 3.51 -12.05 2.96
CA VAL A 91 3.95 -12.71 4.20
C VAL A 91 5.25 -13.44 3.91
N LYS A 92 6.20 -13.49 4.85
CA LYS A 92 7.55 -14.03 4.60
C LYS A 92 7.95 -15.18 5.51
N GLU A 93 7.66 -15.11 6.80
CA GLU A 93 8.14 -16.06 7.83
C GLU A 93 7.71 -17.49 7.49
N LYS A 94 6.41 -17.71 7.34
CA LYS A 94 5.83 -19.03 7.04
C LYS A 94 6.33 -19.63 5.71
N ILE A 95 6.57 -18.80 4.71
CA ILE A 95 7.07 -19.25 3.40
C ILE A 95 8.54 -19.66 3.53
N ALA A 96 9.34 -18.86 4.23
CA ALA A 96 10.75 -19.16 4.47
C ALA A 96 10.92 -20.47 5.25
N GLU A 97 10.10 -20.72 6.26
CA GLU A 97 10.08 -21.98 7.03
C GLU A 97 9.78 -23.18 6.14
N GLN A 98 8.77 -23.10 5.27
CA GLN A 98 8.37 -24.20 4.38
C GLN A 98 9.40 -24.52 3.29
N VAL A 99 10.25 -23.55 2.94
CA VAL A 99 11.32 -23.73 1.95
C VAL A 99 12.66 -24.06 2.60
N ALA A 100 12.81 -23.93 3.93
CA ALA A 100 14.09 -24.03 4.63
C ALA A 100 14.81 -25.37 4.41
N ASP A 101 14.07 -26.48 4.44
CA ASP A 101 14.63 -27.83 4.31
C ASP A 101 14.88 -28.24 2.84
N HIS A 102 14.58 -27.38 1.88
CA HIS A 102 14.82 -27.68 0.46
C HIS A 102 16.34 -27.73 0.19
N PRO A 103 16.88 -28.77 -0.49
CA PRO A 103 18.33 -28.88 -0.74
C PRO A 103 18.94 -27.70 -1.51
N GLN A 104 18.10 -26.96 -2.23
CA GLN A 104 18.47 -25.79 -3.02
C GLN A 104 18.01 -24.46 -2.38
N ALA A 105 17.62 -24.46 -1.10
CA ALA A 105 17.08 -23.30 -0.40
C ALA A 105 18.00 -22.08 -0.50
N ALA A 106 19.33 -22.24 -0.56
CA ALA A 106 20.29 -21.14 -0.71
C ALA A 106 20.04 -20.23 -1.93
N ARG A 107 19.31 -20.71 -2.97
CA ARG A 107 18.91 -19.93 -4.15
C ARG A 107 17.55 -19.22 -4.03
N TYR A 108 16.84 -19.40 -2.92
CA TYR A 108 15.57 -18.72 -2.67
C TYR A 108 15.77 -17.48 -1.77
N LEU A 109 15.26 -16.33 -2.22
CA LEU A 109 15.21 -15.07 -1.48
C LEU A 109 13.78 -14.55 -1.42
N GLY A 110 13.20 -14.51 -0.21
CA GLY A 110 11.85 -14.00 -0.05
C GLY A 110 11.80 -12.48 -0.22
N CYS A 111 10.84 -11.97 -1.01
CA CYS A 111 10.68 -10.54 -1.24
C CYS A 111 9.23 -10.07 -1.05
N HIS A 112 9.06 -8.77 -0.86
CA HIS A 112 7.75 -8.13 -0.83
C HIS A 112 7.87 -6.69 -1.36
N PRO A 113 7.51 -6.44 -2.64
CA PRO A 113 7.20 -5.08 -3.08
C PRO A 113 6.01 -4.56 -2.27
N MET A 114 6.19 -3.46 -1.55
CA MET A 114 5.11 -2.76 -0.85
C MET A 114 4.28 -1.94 -1.85
N ALA A 115 3.77 -2.65 -2.85
CA ALA A 115 3.06 -2.13 -3.99
C ALA A 115 1.80 -2.97 -4.16
N GLY A 116 0.64 -2.31 -4.17
CA GLY A 116 -0.64 -2.96 -4.33
C GLY A 116 -1.69 -1.96 -4.78
N ARG A 117 -2.77 -2.48 -5.32
CA ARG A 117 -4.01 -1.76 -5.57
C ARG A 117 -5.14 -2.58 -4.95
N GLU A 118 -6.23 -1.93 -4.60
CA GLU A 118 -7.47 -2.60 -4.19
C GLU A 118 -8.08 -3.46 -5.32
N ARG A 119 -7.60 -3.29 -6.56
CA ARG A 119 -7.99 -4.07 -7.74
C ARG A 119 -6.96 -5.16 -8.05
N SER A 120 -7.46 -6.34 -8.40
CA SER A 120 -6.65 -7.53 -8.71
C SER A 120 -6.59 -7.82 -10.21
N GLY A 121 -5.65 -8.70 -10.59
CA GLY A 121 -5.51 -9.23 -11.95
C GLY A 121 -4.66 -8.37 -12.89
N ALA A 122 -4.29 -8.96 -14.03
CA ALA A 122 -3.40 -8.33 -15.02
C ALA A 122 -3.95 -7.00 -15.57
N ILE A 123 -5.27 -6.81 -15.63
CA ILE A 123 -5.87 -5.58 -16.15
C ILE A 123 -5.55 -4.34 -15.31
N ALA A 124 -5.21 -4.53 -14.03
CA ALA A 124 -4.81 -3.46 -13.13
C ALA A 124 -3.29 -3.23 -13.11
N ALA A 125 -2.53 -4.01 -13.91
CA ALA A 125 -1.08 -3.94 -13.98
C ALA A 125 -0.58 -2.61 -14.54
N ASP A 126 0.59 -2.22 -14.08
CA ASP A 126 1.21 -0.93 -14.40
C ASP A 126 2.73 -1.09 -14.34
N ALA A 127 3.45 -0.64 -15.37
CA ALA A 127 4.90 -0.74 -15.41
C ALA A 127 5.56 0.08 -14.29
N ASP A 128 4.92 1.14 -13.84
CA ASP A 128 5.42 2.05 -12.81
C ASP A 128 4.87 1.69 -11.42
N LEU A 129 4.24 0.51 -11.26
CA LEU A 129 3.59 0.10 -10.01
C LEU A 129 4.52 0.13 -8.79
N PHE A 130 5.82 -0.03 -9.01
CA PHE A 130 6.85 -0.18 -7.98
C PHE A 130 7.66 1.10 -7.71
N GLU A 131 7.45 2.15 -8.51
CA GLU A 131 8.25 3.38 -8.48
C GLU A 131 8.14 4.09 -7.11
N GLY A 132 9.29 4.38 -6.50
CA GLY A 132 9.40 5.05 -5.20
C GLY A 132 8.90 4.23 -4.01
N ARG A 133 8.45 2.98 -4.22
CA ARG A 133 7.87 2.13 -3.16
C ARG A 133 8.94 1.26 -2.49
N PRO A 134 8.82 0.96 -1.19
CA PRO A 134 9.71 0.00 -0.54
C PRO A 134 9.63 -1.38 -1.20
N TRP A 135 10.77 -2.02 -1.39
CA TRP A 135 10.87 -3.44 -1.77
C TRP A 135 11.64 -4.18 -0.68
N VAL A 136 10.94 -4.99 0.09
CA VAL A 136 11.56 -5.74 1.19
C VAL A 136 12.22 -6.99 0.64
N ILE A 137 13.43 -7.28 1.13
CA ILE A 137 14.22 -8.46 0.82
C ILE A 137 14.56 -9.13 2.16
N CYS A 138 14.21 -10.42 2.28
CA CYS A 138 14.39 -11.21 3.49
C CYS A 138 15.46 -12.29 3.28
N PRO A 139 16.75 -11.94 3.37
CA PRO A 139 17.83 -12.91 3.24
C PRO A 139 17.88 -13.86 4.43
N ARG A 140 18.35 -15.07 4.18
CA ARG A 140 18.67 -16.11 5.16
C ARG A 140 20.19 -16.35 5.22
N PRO A 141 20.72 -16.94 6.30
CA PRO A 141 22.16 -17.15 6.47
C PRO A 141 22.85 -17.90 5.31
N GLU A 142 22.13 -18.81 4.66
CA GLU A 142 22.61 -19.61 3.54
C GLU A 142 22.63 -18.87 2.20
N ASN A 143 21.99 -17.70 2.09
CA ASN A 143 21.97 -16.94 0.84
C ASN A 143 23.33 -16.28 0.56
N ARG A 144 23.79 -16.39 -0.69
CA ARG A 144 25.03 -15.73 -1.13
C ARG A 144 24.84 -14.22 -1.18
N LYS A 145 25.84 -13.47 -0.73
CA LYS A 145 25.85 -11.99 -0.79
C LYS A 145 25.65 -11.44 -2.21
N GLU A 146 26.18 -12.15 -3.20
CA GLU A 146 26.00 -11.81 -4.61
C GLU A 146 24.53 -11.89 -5.05
N ASP A 147 23.81 -12.94 -4.65
CA ASP A 147 22.38 -13.11 -4.98
C ASP A 147 21.54 -12.01 -4.33
N ILE A 148 21.81 -11.68 -3.07
CA ILE A 148 21.17 -10.56 -2.37
C ILE A 148 21.40 -9.25 -3.15
N SER A 149 22.63 -8.99 -3.57
CA SER A 149 22.99 -7.79 -4.32
C SER A 149 22.29 -7.73 -5.69
N ARG A 150 22.14 -8.88 -6.37
CA ARG A 150 21.39 -8.98 -7.63
C ARG A 150 19.91 -8.64 -7.44
N ILE A 151 19.28 -9.08 -6.34
CA ILE A 151 17.88 -8.74 -6.03
C ILE A 151 17.73 -7.29 -5.58
N GLN A 152 18.69 -6.72 -4.85
CA GLN A 152 18.69 -5.27 -4.57
C GLN A 152 18.74 -4.46 -5.87
N ASN A 153 19.58 -4.85 -6.82
CA ASN A 153 19.65 -4.19 -8.13
C ASN A 153 18.36 -4.36 -8.93
N LEU A 154 17.71 -5.54 -8.87
CA LEU A 154 16.40 -5.75 -9.47
C LEU A 154 15.35 -4.79 -8.89
N ALA A 155 15.31 -4.64 -7.56
CA ALA A 155 14.40 -3.69 -6.90
C ALA A 155 14.62 -2.25 -7.38
N ILE A 156 15.88 -1.82 -7.50
CA ILE A 156 16.24 -0.49 -8.01
C ILE A 156 15.84 -0.34 -9.49
N GLU A 157 16.06 -1.38 -10.29
CA GLU A 157 15.73 -1.41 -11.73
C GLU A 157 14.23 -1.21 -11.97
N VAL A 158 13.38 -1.80 -11.12
CA VAL A 158 11.93 -1.59 -11.16
C VAL A 158 11.47 -0.29 -10.48
N GLY A 159 12.39 0.57 -10.05
CA GLY A 159 12.08 1.88 -9.45
C GLY A 159 11.82 1.86 -7.95
N SER A 160 11.96 0.71 -7.28
CA SER A 160 11.71 0.58 -5.85
C SER A 160 12.91 0.96 -4.98
N VAL A 161 12.63 1.17 -3.69
CA VAL A 161 13.61 1.43 -2.64
C VAL A 161 13.87 0.14 -1.85
N PRO A 162 15.01 -0.57 -2.07
CA PRO A 162 15.26 -1.84 -1.40
C PRO A 162 15.42 -1.67 0.13
N ARG A 163 14.83 -2.60 0.89
CA ARG A 163 14.95 -2.70 2.35
C ARG A 163 15.28 -4.13 2.73
N ILE A 164 16.38 -4.33 3.45
CA ILE A 164 16.79 -5.65 3.94
C ILE A 164 16.36 -5.79 5.40
N MET A 165 15.63 -6.85 5.72
CA MET A 165 15.26 -7.20 7.10
C MET A 165 14.92 -8.69 7.21
N PRO A 166 15.01 -9.30 8.41
CA PRO A 166 14.54 -10.66 8.66
C PRO A 166 13.04 -10.83 8.34
N ALA A 167 12.65 -12.05 7.97
CA ALA A 167 11.27 -12.38 7.64
C ALA A 167 10.29 -12.16 8.82
N ALA A 168 10.71 -12.46 10.04
CA ALA A 168 9.90 -12.23 11.25
C ALA A 168 9.66 -10.75 11.52
N GLU A 169 10.71 -9.91 11.38
CA GLU A 169 10.59 -8.45 11.54
C GLU A 169 9.69 -7.83 10.46
N HIS A 170 9.80 -8.33 9.22
CA HIS A 170 8.89 -7.95 8.16
C HIS A 170 7.43 -8.26 8.53
N ASP A 171 7.13 -9.50 8.91
CA ASP A 171 5.76 -9.94 9.19
C ASP A 171 5.16 -9.23 10.43
N GLU A 172 5.98 -8.93 11.44
CA GLU A 172 5.59 -8.07 12.56
C GLU A 172 5.25 -6.65 12.09
N ALA A 173 6.10 -6.05 11.25
CA ALA A 173 5.86 -4.70 10.73
C ALA A 173 4.60 -4.63 9.87
N VAL A 174 4.43 -5.52 8.88
CA VAL A 174 3.27 -5.50 7.97
C VAL A 174 1.97 -5.89 8.65
N ALA A 175 2.01 -6.65 9.76
CA ALA A 175 0.83 -6.86 10.58
C ALA A 175 0.24 -5.53 11.07
N LEU A 176 1.09 -4.63 11.58
CA LEU A 176 0.69 -3.32 12.09
C LEU A 176 0.36 -2.32 10.97
N VAL A 177 1.20 -2.21 9.94
CA VAL A 177 1.10 -1.12 8.96
C VAL A 177 0.28 -1.44 7.71
N SER A 178 -0.15 -2.70 7.54
CA SER A 178 -0.89 -3.15 6.35
C SER A 178 -2.07 -4.05 6.69
N HIS A 179 -1.84 -5.17 7.38
CA HIS A 179 -2.86 -6.20 7.56
C HIS A 179 -4.00 -5.77 8.49
N VAL A 180 -3.66 -5.22 9.66
CA VAL A 180 -4.66 -4.71 10.61
C VAL A 180 -5.45 -3.54 10.02
N PRO A 181 -4.83 -2.51 9.38
CA PRO A 181 -5.57 -1.46 8.68
C PRO A 181 -6.61 -1.99 7.69
N GLN A 182 -6.25 -3.00 6.88
CA GLN A 182 -7.20 -3.65 5.99
C GLN A 182 -8.37 -4.29 6.75
N LEU A 183 -8.08 -5.13 7.74
CA LEU A 183 -9.12 -5.87 8.46
C LEU A 183 -10.05 -4.92 9.22
N ALA A 184 -9.50 -3.85 9.80
CA ALA A 184 -10.28 -2.78 10.42
C ALA A 184 -11.20 -2.09 9.39
N SER A 185 -10.66 -1.72 8.21
CA SER A 185 -11.43 -1.16 7.10
C SER A 185 -12.59 -2.08 6.69
N SER A 186 -12.33 -3.37 6.55
CA SER A 186 -13.33 -4.38 6.22
C SER A 186 -14.40 -4.57 7.30
N LEU A 187 -14.04 -4.49 8.59
CA LEU A 187 -14.99 -4.55 9.70
C LEU A 187 -15.91 -3.31 9.72
N VAL A 188 -15.34 -2.13 9.51
CA VAL A 188 -16.12 -0.88 9.40
C VAL A 188 -17.07 -0.93 8.21
N ALA A 189 -16.58 -1.32 7.03
CA ALA A 189 -17.43 -1.49 5.85
C ALA A 189 -18.51 -2.57 6.06
N GLY A 190 -18.18 -3.65 6.78
CA GLY A 190 -19.11 -4.72 7.11
C GLY A 190 -20.28 -4.28 7.99
N ALA A 191 -20.10 -3.24 8.84
CA ALA A 191 -21.17 -2.67 9.65
C ALA A 191 -22.22 -1.90 8.81
N LEU A 192 -21.91 -1.55 7.57
CA LEU A 192 -22.82 -0.84 6.67
C LEU A 192 -23.83 -1.77 5.96
N ARG A 193 -23.69 -3.10 6.07
CA ARG A 193 -24.54 -4.05 5.33
C ARG A 193 -26.03 -3.91 5.61
N ASP A 194 -26.37 -3.50 6.84
CA ASP A 194 -27.74 -3.36 7.31
C ASP A 194 -28.20 -1.89 7.31
N ALA A 195 -27.42 -0.97 6.74
CA ALA A 195 -27.78 0.44 6.62
C ALA A 195 -28.81 0.66 5.50
N SER A 196 -29.79 1.51 5.76
CA SER A 196 -30.77 1.98 4.76
C SER A 196 -30.13 2.91 3.73
N GLU A 197 -30.78 3.06 2.56
CA GLU A 197 -30.33 3.99 1.53
C GLU A 197 -30.22 5.43 2.04
N ASP A 198 -31.17 5.88 2.86
CA ASP A 198 -31.15 7.22 3.47
C ASP A 198 -29.93 7.40 4.40
N GLN A 199 -29.54 6.37 5.15
CA GLN A 199 -28.33 6.40 5.98
C GLN A 199 -27.06 6.45 5.11
N LEU A 200 -27.02 5.67 4.03
CA LEU A 200 -25.89 5.66 3.10
C LEU A 200 -25.77 6.97 2.31
N ALA A 201 -26.88 7.67 2.06
CA ALA A 201 -26.89 8.97 1.40
C ALA A 201 -26.17 10.07 2.22
N LEU A 202 -26.01 9.87 3.53
CA LEU A 202 -25.26 10.76 4.42
C LEU A 202 -23.74 10.50 4.40
N ALA A 203 -23.27 9.50 3.64
CA ALA A 203 -21.85 9.13 3.61
C ALA A 203 -20.96 10.24 3.02
N GLY A 204 -20.13 10.83 3.90
CA GLY A 204 -19.08 11.78 3.54
C GLY A 204 -17.74 11.13 3.15
N GLN A 205 -16.75 11.97 2.88
CA GLN A 205 -15.40 11.54 2.46
C GLN A 205 -14.71 10.66 3.51
N GLY A 206 -14.87 10.95 4.80
CA GLY A 206 -14.24 10.17 5.88
C GLY A 206 -14.64 8.68 5.87
N LEU A 207 -15.90 8.36 5.56
CA LEU A 207 -16.33 6.97 5.40
C LEU A 207 -15.69 6.33 4.16
N ARG A 208 -15.64 7.07 3.04
CA ARG A 208 -15.05 6.60 1.78
C ARG A 208 -13.57 6.30 1.95
N ASP A 209 -12.82 7.16 2.64
CA ASP A 209 -11.39 6.96 2.89
C ASP A 209 -11.15 5.78 3.83
N THR A 210 -11.93 5.68 4.92
CA THR A 210 -11.83 4.60 5.90
C THR A 210 -12.13 3.24 5.29
N THR A 211 -13.07 3.18 4.34
CA THR A 211 -13.53 1.93 3.71
C THR A 211 -12.93 1.66 2.33
N ARG A 212 -12.08 2.55 1.81
CA ARG A 212 -11.52 2.46 0.44
C ARG A 212 -10.85 1.10 0.17
N ILE A 213 -10.09 0.60 1.13
CA ILE A 213 -9.33 -0.65 0.97
C ILE A 213 -10.17 -1.91 1.29
N ALA A 214 -11.35 -1.76 1.92
CA ALA A 214 -12.25 -2.87 2.23
C ALA A 214 -12.74 -3.64 0.99
N HIS A 215 -12.73 -3.01 -0.19
CA HIS A 215 -13.10 -3.63 -1.47
C HIS A 215 -11.97 -4.48 -2.09
N SER A 216 -11.17 -5.13 -1.26
CA SER A 216 -10.09 -6.02 -1.72
C SER A 216 -10.57 -7.46 -1.92
N ASP A 217 -9.78 -8.27 -2.63
CA ASP A 217 -10.09 -9.68 -2.87
C ASP A 217 -10.09 -10.51 -1.57
N ALA A 218 -11.23 -11.11 -1.24
CA ALA A 218 -11.41 -11.84 0.02
C ALA A 218 -10.56 -13.12 0.12
N SER A 219 -10.31 -13.80 -1.01
CA SER A 219 -9.54 -15.04 -1.05
C SER A 219 -8.05 -14.78 -0.79
N LEU A 220 -7.50 -13.74 -1.42
CA LEU A 220 -6.16 -13.24 -1.18
C LEU A 220 -5.99 -12.83 0.28
N TRP A 221 -6.92 -12.04 0.83
CA TRP A 221 -6.81 -11.60 2.22
C TRP A 221 -6.97 -12.72 3.24
N ALA A 222 -7.75 -13.77 2.94
CA ALA A 222 -7.79 -14.98 3.75
C ALA A 222 -6.41 -15.67 3.80
N SER A 223 -5.72 -15.78 2.66
CA SER A 223 -4.36 -16.35 2.60
C SER A 223 -3.33 -15.50 3.35
N ILE A 224 -3.38 -14.17 3.21
CA ILE A 224 -2.50 -13.23 3.93
C ILE A 224 -2.72 -13.34 5.44
N ALA A 225 -3.98 -13.30 5.88
CA ALA A 225 -4.32 -13.39 7.30
C ALA A 225 -3.93 -14.75 7.87
N ALA A 226 -4.13 -15.85 7.14
CA ALA A 226 -3.70 -17.19 7.56
C ALA A 226 -2.17 -17.36 7.60
N GLY A 227 -1.44 -16.60 6.78
CA GLY A 227 0.02 -16.56 6.78
C GLY A 227 0.60 -15.82 7.99
N ASN A 228 -0.09 -14.81 8.52
CA ASN A 228 0.44 -13.91 9.55
C ASN A 228 -0.47 -13.75 10.79
N CYS A 229 -1.33 -14.74 11.06
CA CYS A 229 -2.36 -14.66 12.10
C CYS A 229 -1.78 -14.41 13.51
N ALA A 230 -0.62 -14.99 13.80
CA ALA A 230 0.05 -14.87 15.09
C ALA A 230 0.47 -13.42 15.41
N ARG A 231 0.80 -12.62 14.39
CA ARG A 231 1.16 -11.20 14.55
C ARG A 231 -0.08 -10.28 14.47
N ILE A 232 -1.08 -10.65 13.66
CA ILE A 232 -2.31 -9.86 13.48
C ILE A 232 -3.22 -9.94 14.72
N ALA A 233 -3.46 -11.13 15.25
CA ALA A 233 -4.49 -11.34 16.27
C ALA A 233 -4.28 -10.55 17.57
N PRO A 234 -3.05 -10.40 18.12
CA PRO A 234 -2.81 -9.56 19.29
C PRO A 234 -3.21 -8.09 19.08
N ILE A 235 -2.89 -7.52 17.91
CA ILE A 235 -3.20 -6.12 17.58
C ILE A 235 -4.72 -5.94 17.44
N MET A 236 -5.40 -6.85 16.73
CA MET A 236 -6.87 -6.84 16.62
C MET A 236 -7.54 -6.95 17.99
N ARG A 237 -7.00 -7.77 18.90
CA ARG A 237 -7.51 -7.89 20.28
C ARG A 237 -7.33 -6.60 21.07
N GLN A 238 -6.21 -5.91 20.91
CA GLN A 238 -5.99 -4.61 21.53
C GLN A 238 -7.02 -3.57 21.04
N ILE A 239 -7.19 -3.45 19.72
CA ILE A 239 -8.19 -2.54 19.12
C ILE A 239 -9.60 -2.85 19.62
N SER A 240 -9.96 -4.14 19.69
CA SER A 240 -11.25 -4.58 20.21
C SER A 240 -11.46 -4.20 21.68
N ALA A 241 -10.44 -4.35 22.53
CA ALA A 241 -10.51 -3.96 23.94
C ALA A 241 -10.63 -2.43 24.13
N GLU A 242 -9.92 -1.64 23.32
CA GLU A 242 -10.03 -0.18 23.32
C GLU A 242 -11.42 0.27 22.85
N ALA A 243 -11.95 -0.32 21.79
CA ALA A 243 -13.31 -0.04 21.30
C ALA A 243 -14.39 -0.40 22.33
N ALA A 244 -14.26 -1.55 22.99
CA ALA A 244 -15.19 -1.97 24.04
C ALA A 244 -15.16 -1.01 25.25
N THR A 245 -13.97 -0.56 25.64
CA THR A 245 -13.80 0.42 26.73
C THR A 245 -14.44 1.76 26.35
N LEU A 246 -14.26 2.22 25.12
CA LEU A 246 -14.87 3.45 24.62
C LEU A 246 -16.40 3.35 24.59
N ALA A 247 -16.95 2.23 24.11
CA ALA A 247 -18.40 1.99 24.09
C ALA A 247 -19.00 2.03 25.51
N GLN A 248 -18.37 1.33 26.46
CA GLN A 248 -18.81 1.34 27.87
C GLN A 248 -18.81 2.76 28.47
N ALA A 249 -17.79 3.56 28.15
CA ALA A 249 -17.74 4.95 28.62
C ALA A 249 -18.87 5.81 28.02
N MET A 250 -19.22 5.60 26.75
CA MET A 250 -20.34 6.27 26.07
C MET A 250 -21.70 5.85 26.66
N GLU A 251 -21.91 4.56 26.91
CA GLU A 251 -23.15 4.01 27.47
C GLU A 251 -23.40 4.47 28.91
N ALA A 252 -22.34 4.64 29.70
CA ALA A 252 -22.43 5.10 31.09
C ALA A 252 -22.66 6.61 31.24
N SER A 253 -22.61 7.38 30.15
CA SER A 253 -22.75 8.83 30.19
C SER A 253 -24.21 9.23 30.36
N THR A 254 -24.56 9.83 31.50
CA THR A 254 -25.96 10.13 31.81
C THR A 254 -26.43 11.51 31.34
N ASP A 255 -25.66 12.61 31.39
CA ASP A 255 -26.23 13.94 31.03
C ASP A 255 -25.25 15.06 30.64
N ASP A 256 -23.92 14.86 30.66
CA ASP A 256 -22.95 15.90 30.28
C ASP A 256 -22.20 15.53 28.98
N PRO A 257 -22.60 16.10 27.82
CA PRO A 257 -22.02 15.78 26.52
C PRO A 257 -20.62 16.36 26.29
N VAL A 258 -20.11 17.24 27.16
CA VAL A 258 -18.89 18.01 26.91
C VAL A 258 -17.78 17.73 27.92
N THR A 259 -18.11 17.52 29.20
CA THR A 259 -17.10 17.26 30.25
C THR A 259 -17.26 15.95 31.00
N GLY A 260 -18.20 15.09 30.57
CA GLY A 260 -18.43 13.78 31.16
C GLY A 260 -17.36 12.71 30.84
N PRO A 261 -17.38 11.56 31.53
CA PRO A 261 -16.45 10.45 31.31
C PRO A 261 -16.35 9.98 29.85
N ALA A 262 -17.46 10.02 29.10
CA ALA A 262 -17.48 9.70 27.68
C ALA A 262 -16.66 10.68 26.83
N ALA A 263 -16.82 11.98 27.05
CA ALA A 263 -16.08 13.02 26.33
C ALA A 263 -14.57 12.88 26.57
N LEU A 264 -14.16 12.58 27.80
CA LEU A 264 -12.76 12.34 28.13
C LEU A 264 -12.22 11.06 27.45
N ALA A 265 -13.01 9.98 27.44
CA ALA A 265 -12.63 8.73 26.77
C ALA A 265 -12.46 8.94 25.26
N VAL A 266 -13.39 9.66 24.61
CA VAL A 266 -13.30 10.03 23.19
C VAL A 266 -12.06 10.89 22.95
N ALA A 267 -11.86 11.95 23.73
CA ALA A 267 -10.70 12.84 23.57
C ALA A 267 -9.38 12.08 23.69
N LYS A 268 -9.28 11.12 24.61
CA LYS A 268 -8.10 10.26 24.77
C LYS A 268 -7.84 9.39 23.54
N VAL A 269 -8.87 8.72 23.01
CA VAL A 269 -8.72 7.86 21.81
C VAL A 269 -8.35 8.69 20.59
N VAL A 270 -9.01 9.84 20.39
CA VAL A 270 -8.70 10.77 19.30
C VAL A 270 -7.28 11.32 19.40
N ALA A 271 -6.85 11.72 20.61
CA ALA A 271 -5.48 12.19 20.83
C ALA A 271 -4.43 11.11 20.52
N ALA A 272 -4.64 9.88 20.98
CA ALA A 272 -3.77 8.75 20.65
C ALA A 272 -3.73 8.47 19.13
N GLY A 273 -4.88 8.59 18.44
CA GLY A 273 -4.95 8.52 16.98
C GLY A 273 -4.13 9.61 16.29
N ASN A 274 -4.23 10.85 16.76
CA ASN A 274 -3.45 11.99 16.24
C ASN A 274 -1.94 11.77 16.42
N GLU A 275 -1.51 11.28 17.60
CA GLU A 275 -0.12 10.90 17.85
C GLU A 275 0.35 9.81 16.89
N GLY A 276 -0.48 8.80 16.65
CA GLY A 276 -0.20 7.72 15.69
C GLY A 276 0.01 8.26 14.26
N VAL A 277 -0.91 9.11 13.78
CA VAL A 277 -0.80 9.74 12.45
C VAL A 277 0.46 10.59 12.33
N ASN A 278 0.81 11.37 13.37
CA ASN A 278 2.00 12.21 13.38
C ASN A 278 3.32 11.43 13.30
N ARG A 279 3.30 10.12 13.55
CA ARG A 279 4.48 9.24 13.43
C ARG A 279 4.68 8.68 12.03
N ILE A 280 3.69 8.78 11.14
CA ILE A 280 3.77 8.25 9.77
C ILE A 280 4.76 9.13 8.97
N PRO A 281 5.82 8.55 8.37
CA PRO A 281 6.76 9.30 7.54
C PRO A 281 6.07 9.96 6.34
N GLY A 282 6.50 11.17 5.98
CA GLY A 282 6.01 11.85 4.78
C GLY A 282 6.51 11.19 3.48
N LYS A 283 5.93 11.59 2.34
CA LYS A 283 6.13 11.06 0.96
C LYS A 283 7.58 10.84 0.46
N HIS A 284 8.60 11.33 1.17
CA HIS A 284 10.02 11.14 0.82
C HIS A 284 10.82 10.34 1.87
N GLY A 285 10.16 9.61 2.77
CA GLY A 285 10.82 8.73 3.75
C GLY A 285 11.71 9.45 4.78
N GLY A 286 11.61 10.78 4.85
CA GLY A 286 12.24 11.59 5.89
C GLY A 286 11.46 11.53 7.21
N ALA A 287 12.05 12.05 8.29
CA ALA A 287 11.36 12.25 9.56
C ALA A 287 9.99 12.91 9.34
N PRO A 288 8.97 12.63 10.17
CA PRO A 288 7.63 13.22 10.01
C PRO A 288 7.77 14.74 9.92
N ARG A 289 7.66 15.28 8.71
CA ARG A 289 7.68 16.72 8.50
C ARG A 289 6.28 17.17 8.82
N ARG A 290 6.12 17.88 9.94
CA ARG A 290 4.90 18.62 10.27
C ARG A 290 4.67 19.59 9.11
N TYR A 291 3.75 19.27 8.20
CA TYR A 291 3.33 20.20 7.17
C TYR A 291 2.30 21.16 7.79
N ALA A 292 2.24 22.37 7.27
CA ALA A 292 1.14 23.28 7.53
C ALA A 292 0.12 23.14 6.40
N THR A 293 -1.16 23.27 6.74
CA THR A 293 -2.26 23.14 5.78
C THR A 293 -2.77 24.52 5.39
N VAL A 294 -2.74 24.81 4.09
CA VAL A 294 -3.38 25.98 3.49
C VAL A 294 -4.64 25.51 2.78
N THR A 295 -5.79 25.79 3.36
CA THR A 295 -7.09 25.39 2.82
C THR A 295 -7.57 26.44 1.83
N VAL A 296 -7.93 26.03 0.62
CA VAL A 296 -8.40 26.92 -0.45
C VAL A 296 -9.78 26.49 -0.92
N LEU A 297 -10.71 27.44 -1.00
CA LEU A 297 -12.01 27.22 -1.61
C LEU A 297 -11.92 27.38 -3.12
N VAL A 298 -12.17 26.29 -3.84
CA VAL A 298 -12.04 26.18 -5.30
C VAL A 298 -13.42 26.12 -5.94
N PRO A 299 -13.81 27.11 -6.78
CA PRO A 299 -15.08 27.05 -7.49
C PRO A 299 -15.17 25.80 -8.37
N ASP A 300 -16.34 25.15 -8.39
CA ASP A 300 -16.58 23.98 -9.24
C ASP A 300 -16.80 24.40 -10.71
N LYS A 301 -15.69 24.77 -11.37
CA LYS A 301 -15.63 25.16 -12.78
C LYS A 301 -14.39 24.55 -13.44
N PRO A 302 -14.46 24.18 -14.73
CA PRO A 302 -13.29 23.69 -15.45
C PRO A 302 -12.07 24.62 -15.32
N GLY A 303 -10.90 24.04 -15.08
CA GLY A 303 -9.63 24.75 -15.03
C GLY A 303 -9.26 25.40 -13.68
N GLN A 304 -10.15 25.40 -12.68
CA GLN A 304 -9.84 26.07 -11.40
C GLN A 304 -8.71 25.39 -10.62
N LEU A 305 -8.65 24.06 -10.59
CA LEU A 305 -7.52 23.35 -9.98
C LEU A 305 -6.19 23.63 -10.72
N GLY A 306 -6.23 23.64 -12.06
CA GLY A 306 -5.06 23.99 -12.86
C GLY A 306 -4.56 25.40 -12.58
N ARG A 307 -5.49 26.35 -12.43
CA ARG A 307 -5.18 27.72 -12.01
C ARG A 307 -4.58 27.77 -10.60
N LEU A 308 -5.16 27.05 -9.63
CA LEU A 308 -4.65 27.02 -8.25
C LEU A 308 -3.20 26.53 -8.21
N PHE A 309 -2.89 25.44 -8.93
CA PHE A 309 -1.52 24.92 -8.98
C PHE A 309 -0.57 25.82 -9.76
N GLY A 310 -1.04 26.46 -10.84
CA GLY A 310 -0.28 27.48 -11.56
C GLY A 310 0.07 28.67 -10.66
N ASP A 311 -0.92 29.21 -9.96
CA ASP A 311 -0.75 30.32 -9.02
C ASP A 311 0.23 29.97 -7.89
N ALA A 312 0.13 28.77 -7.30
CA ALA A 312 1.08 28.29 -6.30
C ALA A 312 2.51 28.16 -6.85
N GLY A 313 2.65 27.68 -8.09
CA GLY A 313 3.92 27.60 -8.81
C GLY A 313 4.54 28.98 -9.06
N GLU A 314 3.74 29.96 -9.48
CA GLU A 314 4.18 31.35 -9.67
C GLU A 314 4.56 32.05 -8.36
N ILE A 315 3.90 31.71 -7.25
CA ILE A 315 4.30 32.16 -5.91
C ILE A 315 5.65 31.53 -5.49
N GLY A 316 6.07 30.44 -6.14
CA GLY A 316 7.30 29.72 -5.82
C GLY A 316 7.17 28.91 -4.53
N VAL A 317 6.00 28.30 -4.31
CA VAL A 317 5.78 27.37 -3.20
C VAL A 317 5.46 25.99 -3.75
N ASN A 318 6.24 25.00 -3.32
CA ASN A 318 5.99 23.60 -3.63
C ASN A 318 4.82 23.09 -2.77
N ILE A 319 3.89 22.38 -3.40
CA ILE A 319 2.79 21.69 -2.72
C ILE A 319 3.26 20.29 -2.39
N GLU A 320 3.25 19.94 -1.11
CA GLU A 320 3.79 18.68 -0.63
C GLU A 320 2.76 17.55 -0.71
N ASP A 321 1.52 17.84 -0.36
CA ASP A 321 0.38 16.92 -0.50
C ASP A 321 -0.89 17.74 -0.75
N LEU A 322 -1.93 17.10 -1.24
CA LEU A 322 -3.22 17.74 -1.43
C LEU A 322 -4.35 16.80 -1.02
N ARG A 323 -5.36 17.36 -0.35
CA ARG A 323 -6.65 16.71 -0.14
C ARG A 323 -7.74 17.56 -0.73
N MET A 324 -8.76 16.92 -1.30
CA MET A 324 -9.90 17.63 -1.85
C MET A 324 -11.19 17.03 -1.31
N GLU A 325 -12.04 17.86 -0.76
CA GLU A 325 -13.38 17.49 -0.33
C GLU A 325 -14.42 18.16 -1.22
N HIS A 326 -15.41 17.36 -1.64
CA HIS A 326 -16.60 17.85 -2.32
C HIS A 326 -17.78 17.66 -1.39
N SER A 327 -18.42 18.75 -0.98
CA SER A 327 -19.70 18.66 -0.28
C SER A 327 -20.81 18.43 -1.31
N LEU A 328 -21.61 17.37 -1.11
CA LEU A 328 -22.83 17.14 -1.86
C LEU A 328 -23.71 18.41 -1.75
N ASN A 329 -24.05 19.02 -2.88
CA ASN A 329 -24.84 20.26 -3.05
C ASN A 329 -24.13 21.62 -2.92
N GLN A 330 -22.79 21.70 -2.79
CA GLN A 330 -22.07 22.99 -2.86
C GLN A 330 -21.34 23.16 -4.20
N LYS A 331 -21.39 24.37 -4.79
CA LYS A 331 -20.70 24.73 -6.04
C LYS A 331 -19.21 25.06 -5.84
N VAL A 332 -18.64 24.62 -4.74
CA VAL A 332 -17.28 24.95 -4.29
C VAL A 332 -16.68 23.69 -3.67
N GLY A 333 -15.50 23.29 -4.13
CA GLY A 333 -14.68 22.26 -3.51
C GLY A 333 -13.70 22.87 -2.51
N ARG A 334 -13.41 22.17 -1.43
CA ARG A 334 -12.36 22.56 -0.48
C ARG A 334 -11.09 21.80 -0.83
N VAL A 335 -9.97 22.51 -1.03
CA VAL A 335 -8.66 21.91 -1.34
C VAL A 335 -7.67 22.28 -0.23
N ASP A 336 -7.20 21.27 0.49
CA ASP A 336 -6.22 21.41 1.55
C ASP A 336 -4.83 21.15 0.96
N LEU A 337 -3.99 22.20 0.90
CA LEU A 337 -2.62 22.12 0.40
C LEU A 337 -1.64 21.97 1.57
N SER A 338 -0.96 20.84 1.65
CA SER A 338 0.11 20.63 2.62
C SER A 338 1.40 21.26 2.12
N VAL A 339 2.01 22.15 2.91
CA VAL A 339 3.26 22.83 2.56
C VAL A 339 4.23 22.86 3.73
N VAL A 340 5.50 23.18 3.44
CA VAL A 340 6.49 23.44 4.50
C VAL A 340 5.99 24.61 5.39
N PRO A 341 5.97 24.48 6.74
CA PRO A 341 5.36 25.48 7.63
C PRO A 341 5.84 26.91 7.41
N ALA A 342 7.15 27.10 7.19
CA ALA A 342 7.75 28.41 6.94
C ALA A 342 7.26 29.10 5.63
N ARG A 343 6.51 28.39 4.78
CA ARG A 343 5.97 28.88 3.51
C ARG A 343 4.44 29.00 3.52
N ALA A 344 3.76 28.56 4.59
CA ALA A 344 2.30 28.52 4.64
C ALA A 344 1.67 29.91 4.55
N ASP A 345 2.10 30.84 5.40
CA ASP A 345 1.62 32.22 5.37
C ASP A 345 1.91 32.88 4.02
N PHE A 346 3.10 32.63 3.48
CA PHE A 346 3.50 33.19 2.19
C PHE A 346 2.63 32.69 1.04
N LEU A 347 2.29 31.40 1.03
CA LEU A 347 1.35 30.83 0.07
C LEU A 347 -0.05 31.40 0.25
N ALA A 348 -0.55 31.45 1.49
CA ALA A 348 -1.90 31.93 1.77
C ALA A 348 -2.12 33.36 1.29
N HIS A 349 -1.24 34.28 1.69
CA HIS A 349 -1.30 35.68 1.24
C HIS A 349 -1.15 35.80 -0.29
N GLY A 350 -0.26 34.99 -0.90
CA GLY A 350 -0.06 34.98 -2.35
C GLY A 350 -1.29 34.50 -3.13
N LEU A 351 -2.04 33.54 -2.57
CA LEU A 351 -3.28 33.03 -3.15
C LEU A 351 -4.45 34.01 -2.92
N GLU A 352 -4.56 34.61 -1.73
CA GLU A 352 -5.56 35.65 -1.44
C GLU A 352 -5.40 36.87 -2.36
N ALA A 353 -4.16 37.30 -2.61
CA ALA A 353 -3.86 38.38 -3.55
C ALA A 353 -4.28 38.05 -5.00
N ARG A 354 -4.39 36.75 -5.33
CA ARG A 354 -4.90 36.24 -6.61
C ARG A 354 -6.40 35.95 -6.59
N GLY A 355 -7.10 36.33 -5.52
CA GLY A 355 -8.55 36.22 -5.40
C GLY A 355 -9.05 34.83 -5.01
N TRP A 356 -8.18 33.99 -4.45
CA TRP A 356 -8.61 32.77 -3.77
C TRP A 356 -9.14 33.10 -2.37
N GLN A 357 -10.12 32.33 -1.91
CA GLN A 357 -10.51 32.34 -0.50
C GLN A 357 -9.70 31.27 0.21
N VAL A 358 -8.90 31.70 1.19
CA VAL A 358 -7.93 30.85 1.88
C VAL A 358 -8.23 30.83 3.38
N ILE A 359 -8.02 29.68 4.01
CA ILE A 359 -8.08 29.49 5.45
C ILE A 359 -6.76 28.83 5.86
N LEU A 360 -6.02 29.49 6.74
CA LEU A 360 -4.85 28.89 7.41
C LEU A 360 -5.34 28.17 8.65
N GLU A 361 -5.13 26.86 8.71
CA GLU A 361 -5.26 26.14 9.97
C GLU A 361 -3.96 26.36 10.76
N GLU A 362 -4.01 27.17 11.81
CA GLU A 362 -2.92 27.25 12.78
C GLU A 362 -2.77 25.86 13.40
N GLY A 363 -1.63 25.21 13.12
CA GLY A 363 -1.33 23.90 13.69
C GLY A 363 -1.41 23.99 15.21
N THR A 364 -2.40 23.33 15.80
CA THR A 364 -2.58 23.20 17.25
C THR A 364 -1.23 22.77 17.83
N GLN A 365 -0.64 23.61 18.69
CA GLN A 365 0.70 23.38 19.25
C GLN A 365 0.78 22.04 19.94
#